data_AF-A0A850LMG2-F1
#
_entry.id   AF-A0A850LMG2-F1
#
_cell.length_a   1.000
_cell.length_b   1.000
_cell.length_c   1.000
_cell.angle_alpha   90.00
_cell.angle_beta   90.00
_cell.angle_gamma   90.00
#
_symmetry.space_group_name_H-M   'P 1'
#
loop_
_entity.id
_entity.type
_entity.pdbx_description
1 polymer ?
#
loop_
_entity_poly.entity_id
_entity_poly.type
_entity_poly.pdbx_seq_one_letter_code
_entity_poly.pdbx_strand_id
1 'polypeptide(L)'
;MFGVVLWSDSDDQKAVIWCEDHGDLAFYRRTDAQAPVSLDVGDWVQFDLVTERKQRLAFNPRLIDQGSYRGLPDLLREAETEGTGGAAPEGPVAKVIPFSGPAGRKRDRLPNGEACHA
;
A
#
# COMPACT_ATOMS: atom_id res chain seq x y z
N MET A 1 13.87 -2.99 8.12
CA MET A 1 12.50 -3.07 8.66
C MET A 1 11.81 -4.27 8.03
N PHE A 2 10.95 -4.95 8.76
CA PHE A 2 10.03 -5.94 8.21
C PHE A 2 8.60 -5.39 8.21
N GLY A 3 7.66 -6.08 7.60
CA GLY A 3 6.27 -5.66 7.69
C GLY A 3 5.34 -6.42 6.80
N VAL A 4 4.06 -6.23 7.03
CA VAL A 4 2.99 -6.85 6.25
C VAL A 4 2.28 -5.80 5.42
N VAL A 5 2.10 -6.06 4.14
CA VAL A 5 1.32 -5.19 3.23
C VAL A 5 -0.16 -5.26 3.62
N LEU A 6 -0.74 -4.13 4.02
CA LEU A 6 -2.18 -4.04 4.34
C LEU A 6 -3.02 -3.62 3.15
N TRP A 7 -2.42 -2.88 2.21
CA TRP A 7 -3.05 -2.40 0.99
C TRP A 7 -1.99 -2.18 -0.08
N SER A 8 -2.34 -2.42 -1.35
CA SER A 8 -1.48 -2.12 -2.49
C SER A 8 -2.31 -1.68 -3.69
N ASP A 9 -1.65 -0.92 -4.57
CA ASP A 9 -2.10 -0.56 -5.90
C ASP A 9 -0.97 -0.87 -6.89
N SER A 10 -1.20 -1.88 -7.72
CA SER A 10 -0.22 -2.39 -8.67
C SER A 10 -0.05 -1.49 -9.90
N ASP A 11 -1.07 -0.72 -10.27
CA ASP A 11 -1.03 0.23 -11.39
C ASP A 11 -0.17 1.45 -11.00
N ASP A 12 -0.40 1.99 -9.81
CA ASP A 12 0.34 3.15 -9.29
C ASP A 12 1.64 2.78 -8.54
N GLN A 13 1.91 1.49 -8.34
CA GLN A 13 3.05 0.96 -7.59
C GLN A 13 3.17 1.59 -6.19
N LYS A 14 2.07 1.53 -5.44
CA LYS A 14 1.95 2.03 -4.07
C LYS A 14 1.56 0.91 -3.12
N ALA A 15 1.98 1.02 -1.87
CA ALA A 15 1.52 0.13 -0.81
C ALA A 15 1.53 0.80 0.56
N VAL A 16 0.69 0.31 1.45
CA VAL A 16 0.69 0.64 2.88
C VAL A 16 1.12 -0.59 3.64
N ILE A 17 2.13 -0.43 4.50
CA ILE A 17 2.80 -1.53 5.19
C ILE A 17 2.68 -1.29 6.70
N TRP A 18 2.24 -2.33 7.42
CA TRP A 18 2.31 -2.36 8.87
C TRP A 18 3.63 -2.96 9.32
N CYS A 19 4.32 -2.22 10.18
CA CYS A 19 5.68 -2.49 10.58
C CYS A 19 5.76 -3.49 11.75
N GLU A 20 6.87 -4.22 11.87
CA GLU A 20 7.13 -5.16 12.98
C GLU A 20 7.21 -4.48 14.35
N ASP A 21 7.44 -3.16 14.38
CA ASP A 21 7.46 -2.37 15.62
C ASP A 21 6.06 -1.94 16.09
N HIS A 22 5.01 -2.30 15.34
CA HIS A 22 3.61 -1.94 15.59
C HIS A 22 3.38 -0.42 15.73
N GLY A 23 4.30 0.41 15.25
CA GLY A 23 4.16 1.87 15.22
C GLY A 23 3.30 2.35 14.05
N ASP A 24 3.49 3.62 13.67
CA ASP A 24 2.79 4.21 12.52
C ASP A 24 3.01 3.41 11.24
N LEU A 25 2.05 3.51 10.31
CA LEU A 25 2.11 2.85 9.00
C LEU A 25 3.23 3.43 8.14
N ALA A 26 3.87 2.56 7.36
CA ALA A 26 4.85 2.95 6.35
C ALA A 26 4.21 2.99 4.95
N PHE A 27 4.58 3.99 4.16
CA PHE A 27 4.10 4.20 2.82
C PHE A 27 5.18 3.85 1.80
N TYR A 28 4.88 2.93 0.92
CA TYR A 28 5.68 2.67 -0.27
C TYR A 28 5.08 3.39 -1.47
N ARG A 29 5.96 4.03 -2.24
CA ARG A 29 5.66 4.52 -3.58
C ARG A 29 6.91 4.32 -4.42
N ARG A 30 6.77 3.63 -5.54
CA ARG A 30 7.88 3.49 -6.49
C ARG A 30 8.35 4.85 -6.97
N THR A 31 9.67 5.03 -6.98
CA THR A 31 10.34 6.12 -7.69
C THR A 31 10.90 5.59 -9.01
N ASP A 32 11.09 6.45 -10.00
CA ASP A 32 11.51 6.04 -11.35
C ASP A 32 12.85 5.28 -11.38
N ALA A 33 13.70 5.49 -10.36
CA ALA A 33 14.98 4.84 -10.21
C ALA A 33 14.91 3.40 -9.65
N GLN A 34 13.75 2.96 -9.14
CA GLN A 34 13.58 1.63 -8.54
C GLN A 34 12.96 0.63 -9.53
N ALA A 35 13.43 -0.61 -9.45
CA ALA A 35 12.78 -1.72 -10.13
C ALA A 35 11.35 -1.91 -9.58
N PRO A 36 10.37 -2.26 -10.44
CA PRO A 36 9.03 -2.56 -9.97
C PRO A 36 9.04 -3.79 -9.06
N VAL A 37 8.24 -3.73 -8.00
CA VAL A 37 7.97 -4.88 -7.12
C VAL A 37 6.48 -5.16 -7.15
N SER A 38 6.10 -6.44 -7.25
CA SER A 38 4.71 -6.83 -7.06
C SER A 38 4.48 -7.01 -5.56
N LEU A 39 3.59 -6.20 -5.00
CA LEU A 39 3.19 -6.26 -3.60
C LEU A 39 1.69 -6.50 -3.54
N ASP A 40 1.28 -7.55 -2.86
CA ASP A 40 -0.11 -7.89 -2.59
C ASP A 40 -0.40 -7.85 -1.09
N VAL A 41 -1.68 -7.67 -0.77
CA VAL A 41 -2.14 -7.68 0.62
C VAL A 41 -1.79 -9.00 1.30
N GLY A 42 -1.21 -8.91 2.50
CA GLY A 42 -0.76 -10.06 3.29
C GLY A 42 0.67 -10.50 2.98
N ASP A 43 1.37 -9.86 2.05
CA ASP A 43 2.78 -10.14 1.79
C ASP A 43 3.66 -9.68 2.95
N TRP A 44 4.62 -10.53 3.31
CA TRP A 44 5.66 -10.21 4.27
C TRP A 44 6.88 -9.68 3.53
N VAL A 45 7.30 -8.46 3.88
CA VAL A 45 8.33 -7.72 3.16
C VAL A 45 9.43 -7.22 4.08
N GLN A 46 10.62 -7.06 3.52
CA GLN A 46 11.74 -6.33 4.11
C GLN A 46 11.95 -5.02 3.33
N PHE A 47 12.22 -3.92 4.03
CA PHE A 47 12.45 -2.62 3.41
C PHE A 47 13.34 -1.71 4.26
N ASP A 48 13.86 -0.67 3.62
CA ASP A 48 14.53 0.46 4.26
C ASP A 48 13.50 1.51 4.66
N LEU A 49 13.66 2.13 5.82
CA LEU A 49 12.70 3.09 6.37
C LEU A 49 13.37 4.44 6.60
N VAL A 50 12.73 5.50 6.11
CA VAL A 50 13.06 6.89 6.45
C VAL A 50 11.81 7.59 6.98
N THR A 51 11.98 8.41 8.02
CA THR A 51 10.90 9.24 8.56
C THR A 51 11.09 10.69 8.12
N GLU A 52 10.16 11.22 7.33
CA GLU A 52 10.18 12.61 6.86
C GLU A 52 8.85 13.28 7.17
N ARG A 53 8.87 14.49 7.74
CA ARG A 53 7.63 15.26 8.04
C ARG A 53 6.56 14.46 8.79
N LYS A 54 6.98 13.58 9.71
CA LYS A 54 6.12 12.64 10.47
C LYS A 54 5.46 11.53 9.64
N GLN A 55 5.95 11.28 8.43
CA GLN A 55 5.55 10.14 7.61
C GLN A 55 6.68 9.12 7.54
N ARG A 56 6.33 7.85 7.64
CA ARG A 56 7.25 6.72 7.47
C ARG A 56 7.23 6.29 6.02
N LEU A 57 8.37 6.38 5.34
CA LEU A 57 8.51 6.05 3.92
C LEU A 57 9.34 4.79 3.77
N ALA A 58 8.77 3.80 3.08
CA ALA A 58 9.42 2.53 2.78
C ALA A 58 10.13 2.60 1.42
N PHE A 59 11.37 2.12 1.38
CA PHE A 59 12.21 2.07 0.20
C PHE A 59 12.76 0.67 -0.02
N ASN A 60 13.07 0.37 -1.28
CA ASN A 60 13.67 -0.91 -1.69
C ASN A 60 12.95 -2.14 -1.12
N PRO A 61 11.61 -2.23 -1.20
CA PRO A 61 10.89 -3.38 -0.67
C PRO A 61 11.33 -4.68 -1.36
N ARG A 62 11.49 -5.72 -0.54
CA ARG A 62 11.82 -7.08 -0.96
C ARG A 62 10.80 -8.02 -0.36
N LEU A 63 10.19 -8.83 -1.20
CA LEU A 63 9.27 -9.87 -0.79
C LEU A 63 10.04 -10.98 -0.06
N ILE A 64 9.62 -11.30 1.15
CA ILE A 64 10.16 -12.41 1.96
C ILE A 64 9.24 -13.61 1.86
N ASP A 65 7.93 -13.38 1.98
CA ASP A 65 6.92 -14.44 1.87
C ASP A 65 5.60 -13.89 1.30
N GLN A 66 4.95 -14.68 0.45
CA GLN A 66 3.76 -14.27 -0.31
C GLN A 66 2.48 -14.61 0.44
N GLY A 67 1.68 -13.59 0.77
CA GLY A 67 0.31 -13.76 1.25
C GLY A 67 0.12 -14.51 2.57
N SER A 68 1.19 -14.81 3.32
CA SER A 68 1.11 -15.53 4.61
C SER A 68 0.25 -14.84 5.65
N TYR A 69 -0.04 -13.55 5.45
CA TYR A 69 -0.85 -12.73 6.34
C TYR A 69 -2.10 -12.14 5.65
N ARG A 70 -2.66 -12.78 4.61
CA ARG A 70 -3.84 -12.26 3.87
C ARG A 70 -5.04 -11.92 4.75
N GLY A 71 -5.26 -12.64 5.85
CA GLY A 71 -6.37 -12.39 6.78
C GLY A 71 -6.11 -11.26 7.80
N LEU A 72 -4.89 -10.72 7.85
CA LEU A 72 -4.50 -9.72 8.84
C LEU A 72 -5.33 -8.43 8.79
N PRO A 73 -5.65 -7.84 7.62
CA PRO A 73 -6.48 -6.64 7.58
C PRO A 73 -7.85 -6.84 8.22
N ASP A 74 -8.45 -8.02 8.08
CA ASP A 74 -9.74 -8.32 8.67
C ASP A 74 -9.64 -8.55 10.18
N LEU A 75 -8.60 -9.27 10.63
CA LEU A 75 -8.30 -9.42 12.06
C LEU A 75 -8.05 -8.07 12.76
N LEU A 76 -7.38 -7.13 12.09
CA LEU A 76 -7.17 -5.78 12.62
C LEU A 76 -8.50 -5.02 12.75
N ARG A 77 -9.41 -5.15 11.78
CA ARG A 77 -10.76 -4.54 11.86
C ARG A 77 -11.59 -5.16 12.98
N GLU A 78 -11.50 -6.47 13.17
CA GLU A 78 -12.20 -7.17 14.26
C GLU A 78 -11.67 -6.72 15.62
N ALA A 79 -10.36 -6.59 15.77
CA ALA A 79 -9.72 -6.10 17.00
C ALA A 79 -10.17 -4.67 17.39
N GLU A 80 -10.48 -3.80 16.42
CA GLU A 80 -11.07 -2.48 16.70
C GLU A 80 -12.46 -2.60 17.36
N THR A 81 -13.25 -3.61 17.00
CA THR A 81 -14.61 -3.80 17.54
C THR A 81 -14.63 -4.40 18.94
N GLU A 82 -13.64 -5.23 19.30
CA GLU A 82 -13.53 -5.84 20.63
C GLU A 82 -12.90 -4.91 21.68
N GLY A 83 -12.23 -3.84 21.24
CA GLY A 83 -11.46 -2.90 22.08
C GLY A 83 -12.24 -1.78 22.79
N THR A 84 -13.55 -1.90 23.02
CA THR A 84 -14.34 -0.85 23.70
C THR A 84 -14.21 -0.95 25.24
N GLY A 85 -12.99 -0.73 25.75
CA GLY A 85 -12.72 -0.67 27.20
C GLY A 85 -11.41 0.01 27.61
N GLY A 86 -10.58 0.47 26.67
CA GLY A 86 -9.35 1.20 26.96
C GLY A 86 -9.38 2.57 26.29
N ALA A 87 -9.06 3.62 27.04
CA ALA A 87 -9.11 5.01 26.61
C ALA A 87 -8.53 5.24 25.20
N ALA A 88 -9.30 5.93 24.36
CA ALA A 88 -8.85 6.39 23.06
C ALA A 88 -7.54 7.19 23.21
N PRO A 89 -6.54 7.01 22.34
CA PRO A 89 -5.40 7.91 22.33
C PRO A 89 -5.92 9.33 22.02
N GLU A 90 -5.64 10.29 22.90
CA GLU A 90 -5.90 11.73 22.68
C GLU A 90 -4.95 12.33 21.61
N GLY A 91 -4.76 11.60 20.51
CA GLY A 91 -4.07 12.06 19.33
C GLY A 91 -5.08 12.61 18.32
N PRO A 92 -4.68 13.53 17.43
CA PRO A 92 -5.53 13.98 16.35
C PRO A 92 -5.93 12.78 15.49
N VAL A 93 -7.21 12.40 15.54
CA VAL A 93 -7.81 11.40 14.68
C VAL A 93 -7.67 11.86 13.22
N ALA A 94 -6.94 11.09 12.42
CA ALA A 94 -6.78 11.39 11.01
C ALA A 94 -8.14 11.23 10.30
N LYS A 95 -8.59 12.27 9.60
CA LYS A 95 -9.80 12.20 8.77
C LYS A 95 -9.47 11.44 7.49
N VAL A 96 -10.14 10.30 7.27
CA VAL A 96 -10.09 9.59 5.98
C VAL A 96 -10.74 10.49 4.93
N ILE A 97 -9.93 11.00 3.99
CA ILE A 97 -10.41 11.76 2.84
C ILE A 97 -10.63 10.75 1.71
N PRO A 98 -11.86 10.58 1.20
CA PRO A 98 -12.09 9.71 0.05
C PRO A 98 -11.29 10.25 -1.14
N PHE A 99 -10.55 9.37 -1.82
CA PHE A 99 -9.94 9.74 -3.09
C PHE A 99 -11.05 9.90 -4.12
N SER A 100 -11.35 11.16 -4.50
CA SER A 100 -12.17 11.43 -5.68
C SER A 100 -11.39 10.91 -6.89
N GLY A 101 -11.74 9.72 -7.38
CA GLY A 101 -11.12 9.14 -8.56
C GLY A 101 -11.23 10.10 -9.76
N PRO A 102 -10.22 10.16 -10.64
CA PRO A 102 -10.33 10.94 -11.86
C PRO A 102 -11.50 10.41 -12.68
N ALA A 103 -12.45 11.28 -13.00
CA ALA A 103 -13.56 10.99 -13.90
C ALA A 103 -13.01 10.31 -15.17
N GLY A 104 -13.56 9.12 -15.48
CA GLY A 104 -13.01 8.19 -16.46
C GLY A 104 -12.58 8.85 -17.76
N ARG A 105 -11.28 8.85 -18.02
CA ARG A 105 -10.74 9.14 -19.35
C ARG A 105 -11.05 7.92 -20.22
N LYS A 106 -12.17 7.98 -20.96
CA LYS A 106 -12.48 7.01 -22.03
C LYS A 106 -11.27 6.94 -22.95
N ARG A 107 -10.60 5.78 -22.97
CA ARG A 107 -9.53 5.49 -23.93
C ARG A 107 -10.23 5.30 -25.27
N ASP A 108 -10.17 6.30 -26.13
CA ASP A 108 -10.55 6.14 -27.54
C ASP A 108 -9.62 5.10 -28.16
N ARG A 109 -10.21 3.95 -28.48
CA ARG A 109 -9.56 2.86 -29.20
C ARG A 109 -9.43 3.30 -30.65
N LEU A 110 -8.25 3.76 -31.05
CA LEU A 110 -7.94 3.93 -32.48
C LEU A 110 -8.02 2.56 -33.16
N PRO A 111 -8.71 2.43 -34.31
CA PRO A 111 -8.73 1.19 -35.08
C PRO A 111 -7.34 0.97 -35.69
N ASN A 112 -6.77 -0.22 -35.47
CA ASN A 112 -5.52 -0.64 -36.11
C ASN A 112 -5.73 -0.61 -37.63
N GLY A 113 -4.98 0.28 -38.29
CA GLY A 113 -4.87 0.35 -39.75
C GLY A 113 -4.18 -0.89 -40.31
N GLU A 114 -4.69 -1.31 -41.46
CA GLU A 114 -4.16 -2.33 -42.36
C GLU A 114 -2.65 -2.18 -42.58
N ALA A 115 -1.95 -3.31 -42.49
CA ALA A 115 -0.58 -3.44 -42.98
C ALA A 115 -0.62 -3.68 -44.50
N CYS A 116 -0.20 -2.68 -45.26
CA CYS A 116 0.08 -2.74 -46.69
C CYS A 116 1.58 -2.96 -46.93
N HIS A 117 1.89 -3.95 -47.77
CA HIS A 117 3.11 -4.16 -48.60
C HIS A 117 4.47 -4.36 -47.90
N ALA A 118 5.41 -5.16 -48.42
CA ALA A 118 5.67 -5.56 -49.82
C ALA A 118 6.14 -7.01 -49.95
#